data_AF-E4SBP8-F1
#
_entry.id   AF-E4SBP8-F1
#
_cell.length_a   1.000
_cell.length_b   1.000
_cell.length_c   1.000
_cell.angle_alpha   90.00
_cell.angle_beta   90.00
_cell.angle_gamma   90.00
#
_symmetry.space_group_name_H-M   'P 1'
#
loop_
_entity.id
_entity.type
_entity.pdbx_description
1 polymer ?
#
loop_
_entity_poly.entity_id
_entity_poly.type
_entity_poly.pdbx_seq_one_letter_code
_entity_poly.pdbx_strand_id
1 'polypeptide(L)'
;MLFKSILKCFAYCFGASAGVGLFVLIVAKLNDLYVKPEIILVFGLMIFLCSLTMAIIFGYLCDHEVYVYKKGTISENELEERIKRTGYYTKIEKDANKIIATTPHKLTNWLCGKIIIEVNEDEIRIDASRGFLYKYFRPVKMH
;
A
#
# COMPACT_ATOMS: atom_id res chain seq x y z
N MET A 1 -9.71 6.69 3.81
CA MET A 1 -9.67 7.95 3.03
C MET A 1 -9.12 7.60 1.64
N LEU A 2 -9.93 6.94 0.82
CA LEU A 2 -9.49 6.34 -0.44
C LEU A 2 -8.73 7.32 -1.35
N PHE A 3 -9.24 8.55 -1.47
CA PHE A 3 -8.60 9.60 -2.27
C PHE A 3 -7.15 9.90 -1.86
N LYS A 4 -6.87 9.92 -0.55
CA LYS A 4 -5.52 10.17 -0.03
C LYS A 4 -4.55 9.04 -0.39
N SER A 5 -5.01 7.79 -0.33
CA SER A 5 -4.20 6.64 -0.72
C SER A 5 -3.93 6.63 -2.23
N ILE A 6 -4.96 6.92 -3.04
CA ILE A 6 -4.81 7.08 -4.51
C ILE A 6 -3.79 8.18 -4.82
N LEU A 7 -3.88 9.35 -4.17
CA LEU A 7 -2.96 10.46 -4.42
C LEU A 7 -1.50 10.11 -4.06
N LYS A 8 -1.27 9.42 -2.95
CA LYS A 8 0.08 8.94 -2.57
C LYS A 8 0.64 7.97 -3.61
N CYS A 9 -0.17 6.98 -4.01
CA CYS A 9 0.22 6.01 -5.03
C CYS A 9 0.49 6.69 -6.38
N PHE A 10 -0.32 7.69 -6.75
CA PHE A 10 -0.11 8.47 -7.96
C PHE A 10 1.22 9.22 -7.93
N ALA A 11 1.49 9.97 -6.86
CA ALA A 11 2.75 10.70 -6.69
C ALA A 11 3.96 9.75 -6.76
N TYR A 12 3.85 8.56 -6.19
CA TYR A 12 4.89 7.54 -6.27
C TYR A 12 5.11 7.01 -7.70
N CYS A 13 4.05 6.50 -8.33
CA CYS A 13 4.13 5.89 -9.67
C CYS A 13 4.54 6.92 -10.73
N PHE A 14 3.96 8.12 -10.67
CA PHE A 14 4.27 9.20 -11.58
C PHE A 14 5.69 9.72 -11.36
N GLY A 15 6.09 9.96 -10.11
CA GLY A 15 7.43 10.44 -9.80
C GLY A 15 8.52 9.47 -10.25
N ALA A 16 8.34 8.17 -10.00
CA ALA A 16 9.28 7.14 -10.46
C ALA A 16 9.38 7.09 -12.00
N SER A 17 8.23 7.08 -12.68
CA SER A 17 8.18 6.96 -14.15
C SER A 17 8.68 8.22 -14.86
N ALA A 18 8.31 9.41 -14.36
CA ALA A 18 8.80 10.69 -14.86
C ALA A 18 10.31 10.84 -14.62
N GLY A 19 10.83 10.33 -13.50
CA GLY A 19 12.27 10.29 -13.22
C GLY A 19 13.05 9.47 -14.24
N VAL A 20 12.53 8.29 -14.62
CA VAL A 20 13.12 7.48 -15.71
C VAL A 20 13.04 8.21 -17.04
N GLY A 21 11.89 8.81 -17.36
CA GLY A 21 11.73 9.62 -18.58
C GLY A 21 12.73 10.76 -18.68
N LEU A 22 12.95 11.50 -17.58
CA LEU A 22 13.95 12.56 -17.50
C LEU A 22 15.37 12.02 -17.72
N PHE A 23 15.70 10.88 -17.13
CA PHE A 23 17.01 10.25 -17.31
C PHE A 23 17.26 9.88 -18.79
N VAL A 24 16.26 9.32 -19.48
CA VAL A 24 16.35 9.03 -20.92
C VAL A 24 16.61 10.30 -21.74
N LEU A 25 15.92 11.41 -21.41
CA LEU A 25 16.13 12.69 -22.09
C LEU A 25 17.54 13.25 -21.86
N ILE A 26 18.07 13.13 -20.64
CA ILE A 26 19.45 13.52 -20.31
C ILE A 26 20.44 12.70 -21.14
N VAL A 27 20.29 11.37 -21.18
CA VAL A 27 21.17 10.48 -21.95
C VAL A 27 21.07 10.77 -23.45
N ALA A 28 19.87 10.99 -23.98
CA ALA A 28 19.68 11.37 -25.38
C ALA A 28 20.41 12.68 -25.70
N LYS A 29 20.30 13.68 -24.81
CA LYS A 29 21.00 14.96 -24.98
C LYS A 29 22.52 14.82 -24.93
N LEU A 30 23.06 13.95 -24.07
CA LEU A 30 24.49 13.68 -23.98
C LEU A 30 25.06 12.95 -25.21
N ASN A 31 24.22 12.27 -25.99
CA ASN A 31 24.59 11.56 -27.20
C ASN A 31 24.18 12.31 -28.48
N ASP A 32 23.79 13.58 -28.38
CA ASP A 32 23.27 14.40 -29.50
C ASP A 32 22.12 13.75 -30.28
N LEU A 33 21.32 12.91 -29.61
CA LEU A 33 20.13 12.31 -30.16
C LEU A 33 18.98 13.32 -30.10
N TYR A 34 18.45 13.70 -31.27
CA TYR A 34 17.27 14.54 -31.35
C TYR A 34 16.00 13.72 -31.09
N VAL A 35 15.31 14.02 -29.99
CA VAL A 35 13.99 13.46 -29.69
C VAL A 35 12.93 14.48 -30.08
N LYS A 36 12.05 14.08 -31.00
CA LYS A 36 10.94 14.92 -31.45
C LYS A 36 9.98 15.24 -30.30
N PRO A 37 9.51 16.50 -30.14
CA PRO A 37 8.59 16.88 -29.07
C PRO A 37 7.30 16.06 -29.02
N GLU A 38 6.78 15.64 -30.19
CA GLU A 38 5.58 14.80 -30.29
C GLU A 38 5.77 13.44 -29.62
N ILE A 39 6.98 12.86 -29.75
CA ILE A 39 7.34 11.60 -29.09
C ILE A 39 7.36 11.79 -27.57
N ILE A 40 7.94 12.89 -27.09
CA ILE A 40 7.98 13.22 -25.66
C ILE A 40 6.55 13.36 -25.10
N LEU A 41 5.66 14.02 -25.85
CA LEU A 41 4.25 14.19 -25.49
C LEU A 41 3.50 12.85 -25.38
N VAL A 42 3.67 11.96 -26.37
CA VAL A 42 3.03 10.64 -26.36
C VAL A 42 3.52 9.82 -25.14
N PHE A 43 4.84 9.78 -24.90
CA PHE A 43 5.37 9.08 -23.73
C PHE A 43 4.93 9.72 -22.41
N GLY A 44 4.86 11.05 -22.33
CA GLY A 44 4.37 11.76 -21.15
C GLY A 44 2.91 11.40 -20.83
N LEU A 45 2.05 11.35 -21.85
CA LEU A 45 0.65 10.94 -21.69
C LEU A 45 0.55 9.47 -21.26
N MET A 46 1.32 8.57 -21.87
CA MET A 46 1.35 7.16 -21.49
C MET A 46 1.80 6.98 -20.02
N ILE A 47 2.84 7.69 -19.60
CA ILE A 47 3.33 7.67 -18.21
C ILE A 47 2.24 8.15 -17.25
N PHE A 48 1.57 9.26 -17.58
CA PHE A 48 0.51 9.81 -16.76
C PHE A 48 -0.66 8.83 -16.60
N LEU A 49 -1.17 8.28 -17.73
CA LEU A 49 -2.29 7.35 -17.72
C LEU A 49 -1.96 6.06 -16.97
N CYS A 50 -0.79 5.45 -17.23
CA CYS A 50 -0.35 4.27 -16.49
C CYS A 50 -0.22 4.55 -14.99
N SER A 51 0.34 5.70 -14.62
CA SER A 51 0.48 6.10 -13.21
C SER A 51 -0.88 6.28 -12.55
N LEU A 52 -1.85 6.87 -13.25
CA LEU A 52 -3.21 7.05 -12.77
C LEU A 52 -3.92 5.70 -12.58
N THR A 53 -3.84 4.79 -13.55
CA THR A 53 -4.42 3.45 -13.44
C THR A 53 -3.84 2.68 -12.25
N MET A 54 -2.50 2.66 -12.13
CA MET A 54 -1.83 2.00 -11.02
C MET A 54 -2.17 2.65 -9.68
N ALA A 55 -2.28 3.98 -9.64
CA ALA A 55 -2.67 4.70 -8.44
C ALA A 55 -4.07 4.35 -7.95
N ILE A 56 -5.02 4.15 -8.86
CA ILE A 56 -6.38 3.74 -8.50
C ILE A 56 -6.36 2.33 -7.91
N ILE A 57 -5.69 1.39 -8.58
CA ILE A 57 -5.64 -0.02 -8.15
C ILE A 57 -4.89 -0.15 -6.81
N PHE A 58 -3.65 0.34 -6.74
CA PHE A 58 -2.87 0.23 -5.52
C PHE A 58 -3.38 1.14 -4.42
N GLY A 59 -3.90 2.33 -4.75
CA GLY A 59 -4.52 3.22 -3.77
C GLY A 59 -5.74 2.58 -3.12
N TYR A 60 -6.53 1.80 -3.86
CA TYR A 60 -7.61 1.00 -3.30
C TYR A 60 -7.12 -0.09 -2.36
N LEU A 61 -6.06 -0.82 -2.75
CA LEU A 61 -5.47 -1.88 -1.92
C LEU A 61 -4.76 -1.32 -0.66
N CYS A 62 -4.21 -0.11 -0.73
CA CYS A 62 -3.50 0.54 0.36
C CYS A 62 -4.43 1.37 1.27
N ASP A 63 -5.67 1.63 0.88
CA ASP A 63 -6.66 2.25 1.76
C ASP A 63 -6.93 1.33 2.96
N HIS A 64 -7.08 1.95 4.12
CA HIS A 64 -7.34 1.23 5.36
C HIS A 64 -8.82 0.91 5.48
N GLU A 65 -9.09 -0.30 5.96
CA GLU A 65 -10.41 -0.77 6.30
C GLU A 65 -10.34 -1.47 7.66
N VAL A 66 -11.49 -1.56 8.34
CA VAL A 66 -11.58 -2.19 9.65
C VAL A 66 -12.39 -3.47 9.52
N TYR A 67 -11.77 -4.60 9.85
CA TYR A 67 -12.45 -5.89 9.94
C TYR A 67 -12.75 -6.21 11.39
N VAL A 68 -13.95 -6.73 11.65
CA VAL A 68 -14.41 -7.07 13.01
C VAL A 68 -14.68 -8.57 13.07
N TYR A 69 -14.08 -9.23 14.06
CA TYR A 69 -14.26 -10.66 14.35
C TYR A 69 -14.77 -10.81 15.78
N LYS A 70 -15.61 -11.82 16.04
CA LYS A 70 -15.95 -12.21 17.42
C LYS A 70 -14.71 -12.77 18.11
N LYS A 71 -14.53 -12.45 19.40
CA LYS A 71 -13.43 -13.01 20.20
C LYS A 71 -13.49 -14.54 20.22
N GLY A 72 -12.32 -15.17 20.13
CA GLY A 72 -12.20 -16.63 20.00
C GLY A 72 -12.27 -17.16 18.55
N THR A 73 -12.64 -16.34 17.57
CA THR A 73 -12.62 -16.75 16.15
C THR A 73 -11.19 -16.93 15.62
N ILE A 74 -10.25 -16.14 16.11
CA ILE A 74 -8.83 -16.17 15.74
C ILE A 74 -8.02 -16.03 17.03
N SER A 75 -7.02 -16.90 17.21
CA SER A 75 -6.12 -16.83 18.36
C SER A 75 -5.07 -15.73 18.20
N GLU A 76 -4.52 -15.21 19.30
CA GLU A 76 -3.45 -14.20 19.23
C GLU A 76 -2.19 -14.72 18.50
N ASN A 77 -1.84 -15.99 18.71
CA ASN A 77 -0.72 -16.62 18.01
C ASN A 77 -0.95 -16.65 16.50
N GLU A 78 -2.19 -16.93 16.07
CA GLU A 78 -2.55 -16.94 14.66
C GLU A 78 -2.56 -15.52 14.05
N LEU A 79 -3.01 -14.51 14.80
CA LEU A 79 -2.92 -13.10 14.39
C LEU A 79 -1.46 -12.70 14.13
N GLU A 80 -0.56 -13.01 15.06
CA GLU A 80 0.86 -12.75 14.91
C GLU A 80 1.48 -13.49 13.73
N GLU A 81 1.14 -14.76 13.55
CA GLU A 81 1.68 -15.55 12.46
C GLU A 81 1.26 -14.96 11.10
N ARG A 82 -0.01 -14.56 10.97
CA ARG A 82 -0.52 -13.88 9.76
C ARG A 82 0.19 -12.55 9.49
N ILE A 83 0.49 -11.77 10.53
CA ILE A 83 1.30 -10.54 10.39
C ILE A 83 2.72 -10.88 9.92
N LYS A 84 3.39 -11.85 10.56
CA LYS A 84 4.77 -12.25 10.23
C LYS A 84 4.90 -12.84 8.82
N ARG A 85 3.87 -13.58 8.35
CA ARG A 85 3.80 -14.11 6.98
C ARG A 85 3.87 -13.04 5.89
N THR A 86 3.60 -11.78 6.22
CA THR A 86 3.78 -10.68 5.25
C THR A 86 5.24 -10.43 4.89
N GLY A 87 6.17 -10.70 5.80
CA GLY A 87 7.58 -10.31 5.67
C GLY A 87 7.85 -8.80 5.79
N TYR A 88 6.82 -7.94 5.73
CA TYR A 88 6.97 -6.49 5.76
C TYR A 88 6.84 -5.89 7.16
N TYR A 89 5.95 -6.44 8.00
CA TYR A 89 5.68 -5.94 9.34
C TYR A 89 6.51 -6.71 10.37
N THR A 90 7.70 -6.20 10.67
CA THR A 90 8.69 -6.91 11.50
C THR A 90 8.73 -6.43 12.95
N LYS A 91 8.25 -5.23 13.26
CA LYS A 91 8.19 -4.71 14.63
C LYS A 91 6.77 -4.82 15.15
N ILE A 92 6.56 -5.70 16.14
CA ILE A 92 5.26 -5.94 16.78
C ILE A 92 5.36 -5.44 18.22
N GLU A 93 4.58 -4.41 18.52
CA GLU A 93 4.40 -3.89 19.87
C GLU A 93 3.07 -4.41 20.41
N LYS A 94 3.09 -4.94 21.63
CA LYS A 94 1.91 -5.45 22.30
C LYS A 94 1.66 -4.69 23.59
N ASP A 95 0.42 -4.30 23.77
CA ASP A 95 -0.17 -3.80 24.99
C ASP A 95 -1.37 -4.71 25.35
N ALA A 96 -1.85 -4.67 26.59
CA ALA A 96 -2.81 -5.63 27.16
C ALA A 96 -4.01 -5.94 26.25
N ASN A 97 -4.51 -4.95 25.51
CA ASN A 97 -5.67 -5.08 24.62
C ASN A 97 -5.36 -4.62 23.17
N LYS A 98 -4.08 -4.43 22.80
CA LYS A 98 -3.72 -3.82 21.53
C LYS A 98 -2.42 -4.36 20.95
N ILE A 99 -2.45 -4.76 19.69
CA ILE A 99 -1.28 -5.17 18.92
C ILE A 99 -1.05 -4.15 17.82
N ILE A 100 0.15 -3.59 17.75
CA ILE A 100 0.57 -2.65 16.72
C ILE A 100 1.72 -3.28 15.94
N ALA A 101 1.52 -3.52 14.65
CA ALA A 101 2.59 -4.00 13.78
C ALA A 101 3.05 -2.89 12.82
N THR A 102 4.35 -2.62 12.83
CA THR A 102 4.98 -1.57 12.01
C THR A 102 6.06 -2.17 11.11
N THR A 103 6.27 -1.52 9.96
CA THR A 103 7.32 -1.88 9.01
C THR A 103 8.46 -0.87 9.07
N PRO A 104 9.73 -1.31 9.10
CA PRO A 104 10.88 -0.41 9.01
C PRO A 104 11.04 0.20 7.61
N HIS A 105 10.40 -0.38 6.59
CA HIS A 105 10.44 0.12 5.23
C HIS A 105 9.60 1.40 5.12
N LYS A 106 10.29 2.55 5.02
CA LYS A 106 9.67 3.88 4.95
C LYS A 106 8.60 3.99 3.85
N LEU A 107 8.86 3.41 2.67
CA LEU A 107 7.92 3.45 1.55
C LEU A 107 6.64 2.66 1.85
N THR A 108 6.78 1.41 2.32
CA THR A 108 5.62 0.57 2.68
C THR A 108 4.82 1.20 3.81
N ASN A 109 5.48 1.78 4.82
CA ASN A 109 4.80 2.50 5.89
C ASN A 109 4.07 3.75 5.36
N TRP A 110 4.67 4.48 4.43
CA TRP A 110 4.05 5.67 3.85
C TRP A 110 2.82 5.34 2.98
N LEU A 111 2.85 4.23 2.24
CA LEU A 111 1.75 3.76 1.40
C LEU A 111 0.65 3.03 2.19
N CYS A 112 1.02 1.99 2.94
CA CYS A 112 0.10 1.03 3.56
C CYS A 112 -0.04 1.18 5.08
N GLY A 113 0.67 2.12 5.70
CA GLY A 113 0.57 2.38 7.13
C GLY A 113 0.96 1.20 8.02
N LYS A 114 0.53 1.30 9.29
CA LYS A 114 0.71 0.30 10.34
C LYS A 114 -0.54 -0.55 10.50
N ILE A 115 -0.40 -1.80 10.91
CA ILE A 115 -1.54 -2.65 11.29
C ILE A 115 -1.84 -2.37 12.76
N ILE A 116 -3.12 -2.16 13.08
CA ILE A 116 -3.60 -1.99 14.44
C ILE A 116 -4.66 -3.04 14.71
N ILE A 117 -4.45 -3.86 15.74
CA ILE A 117 -5.43 -4.83 16.21
C ILE A 117 -5.82 -4.44 17.63
N GLU A 118 -7.11 -4.27 17.86
CA GLU A 118 -7.68 -3.99 19.18
C GLU A 118 -8.51 -5.20 19.61
N VAL A 119 -8.20 -5.73 20.79
CA VAL A 119 -8.84 -6.92 21.36
C VAL A 119 -9.65 -6.46 22.56
N ASN A 120 -10.97 -6.54 22.45
CA ASN A 120 -11.91 -6.21 23.52
C ASN A 120 -12.45 -7.50 24.18
N GLU A 121 -13.44 -7.37 25.06
CA GLU A 121 -14.08 -8.51 25.72
C GLU A 121 -14.82 -9.42 24.74
N ASP A 122 -15.47 -8.84 23.71
CA ASP A 122 -16.33 -9.59 22.78
C ASP A 122 -15.81 -9.63 21.34
N GLU A 123 -14.91 -8.72 20.96
CA GLU A 123 -14.53 -8.49 19.56
C GLU A 123 -13.03 -8.26 19.38
N ILE A 124 -12.56 -8.60 18.18
CA ILE A 124 -11.24 -8.28 17.66
C ILE A 124 -11.43 -7.37 16.46
N ARG A 125 -10.93 -6.14 16.55
CA ARG A 125 -10.99 -5.13 15.47
C ARG A 125 -9.61 -5.03 14.83
N ILE A 126 -9.54 -5.22 13.52
CA ILE A 126 -8.30 -5.20 12.75
C ILE A 126 -8.38 -4.04 11.75
N ASP A 127 -7.63 -2.97 12.01
CA ASP A 127 -7.42 -1.85 11.10
C ASP A 127 -6.12 -2.08 10.32
N ALA A 128 -6.25 -2.29 9.00
CA ALA A 128 -5.13 -2.51 8.12
C ALA A 128 -5.48 -2.14 6.67
N SER A 129 -4.46 -2.10 5.80
CA SER A 129 -4.68 -1.96 4.36
C SER A 129 -5.57 -3.07 3.80
N ARG A 130 -6.48 -2.73 2.87
CA ARG A 130 -7.39 -3.70 2.22
C ARG A 130 -6.65 -4.89 1.62
N GLY A 131 -5.51 -4.65 0.96
CA GLY A 131 -4.71 -5.72 0.37
C GLY A 131 -4.20 -6.72 1.41
N PHE A 132 -3.83 -6.26 2.60
CA PHE A 132 -3.48 -7.13 3.72
C PHE A 132 -4.70 -7.90 4.23
N LEU A 133 -5.81 -7.21 4.45
CA LEU A 133 -7.04 -7.82 4.93
C LEU A 133 -7.54 -8.89 3.96
N TYR A 134 -7.78 -8.57 2.69
CA TYR A 134 -8.25 -9.55 1.70
C TYR A 134 -7.35 -10.77 1.56
N LYS A 135 -6.02 -10.61 1.73
CA LYS A 135 -5.07 -11.70 1.60
C LYS A 135 -5.00 -12.60 2.83
N TYR A 136 -5.07 -12.03 4.04
CA TYR A 136 -4.79 -12.75 5.29
C TYR A 136 -5.98 -12.86 6.25
N PHE A 137 -7.03 -12.09 6.03
CA PHE A 137 -8.23 -11.98 6.85
C PHE A 137 -9.43 -11.97 5.91
N ARG A 138 -9.94 -13.15 5.53
CA ARG A 138 -11.14 -13.19 4.68
C ARG A 138 -12.30 -12.48 5.40
N PRO A 139 -13.07 -11.62 4.71
CA PRO A 139 -14.27 -11.06 5.28
C PRO A 139 -15.21 -12.22 5.62
N VAL A 140 -15.57 -12.34 6.91
CA VAL A 140 -16.73 -13.14 7.27
C VAL A 140 -17.91 -12.33 6.75
N LYS A 141 -18.61 -12.82 5.72
CA LYS A 141 -19.88 -12.21 5.32
C LYS A 141 -20.74 -12.14 6.58
N MET A 142 -21.03 -10.92 7.05
CA MET A 142 -22.13 -10.75 8.00
C MET A 142 -23.39 -11.14 7.24
N HIS A 143 -23.92 -12.32 7.58
CA HIS A 143 -25.24 -12.75 7.17
C HIS A 143 -26.28 -12.13 8.10
#